data_AF-A0A7C3DLP9-F1
#
_entry.id   AF-A0A7C3DLP9-F1
#
_cell.length_a   1.000
_cell.length_b   1.000
_cell.length_c   1.000
_cell.angle_alpha   90.00
_cell.angle_beta   90.00
_cell.angle_gamma   90.00
#
_symmetry.space_group_name_H-M   'P 1'
#
loop_
_entity.id
_entity.type
_entity.pdbx_description
1 polymer ?
#
loop_
_entity_poly.entity_id
_entity_poly.type
_entity_poly.pdbx_seq_one_letter_code
_entity_poly.pdbx_strand_id
1 'polypeptide(L)'
;MQTKAFFLQALTPVHPGTGQVSGSVIDLPVAREAATGFPLIPASSLKGVLRDGRADEAANKVFGSLEQMGELTLTDARLLLLPVRSYAGTFALITCPLVLQRWQRDAEALGLSLELPQPGITGEEALAGSAIQYHNQVILEDIDLKVKGSSEALAKAISGLLFGKEEPDLIERLALVSNDVFSYFCQTGLEVIARVRLESASKTVASGALWYEEAIPAEAVFSCFALA
;
A
#
# COMPACT_ATOMS: atom_id res chain seq x y z
N MET A 1 11.15 17.57 -18.71
CA MET A 1 10.27 16.73 -17.90
C MET A 1 11.05 16.31 -16.68
N GLN A 2 10.71 16.87 -15.53
CA GLN A 2 11.27 16.55 -14.23
C GLN A 2 10.40 15.47 -13.58
N THR A 3 11.00 14.32 -13.27
CA THR A 3 10.34 13.23 -12.56
C THR A 3 10.78 13.22 -11.11
N LYS A 4 9.84 13.02 -10.18
CA LYS A 4 10.15 12.71 -8.78
C LYS A 4 9.35 11.50 -8.31
N ALA A 5 10.00 10.58 -7.61
CA ALA A 5 9.31 9.60 -6.79
C ALA A 5 8.81 10.28 -5.52
N PHE A 6 7.62 9.91 -5.07
CA PHE A 6 7.12 10.25 -3.75
C PHE A 6 6.40 9.05 -3.16
N PHE A 7 6.35 9.02 -1.83
CA PHE A 7 5.83 7.90 -1.07
C PHE A 7 4.75 8.37 -0.13
N LEU A 8 3.79 7.49 0.14
CA LEU A 8 2.67 7.77 1.03
C LEU A 8 2.64 6.66 2.07
N GLN A 9 2.84 7.01 3.34
CA GLN A 9 2.59 6.12 4.47
C GLN A 9 1.21 6.44 5.05
N ALA A 10 0.40 5.41 5.22
CA ALA A 10 -0.91 5.52 5.86
C ALA A 10 -0.72 5.70 7.37
N LEU A 11 -1.08 6.87 7.93
CA LEU A 11 -1.09 7.06 9.40
C LEU A 11 -2.38 6.53 10.06
N THR A 12 -3.44 6.41 9.25
CA THR A 12 -4.74 5.84 9.62
C THR A 12 -5.19 4.92 8.49
N PRO A 13 -6.15 4.01 8.73
CA PRO A 13 -6.73 3.21 7.66
C PRO A 13 -7.22 4.08 6.49
N VAL A 14 -6.98 3.63 5.25
CA VAL A 14 -7.27 4.40 4.02
C VAL A 14 -8.26 3.63 3.16
N HIS A 15 -9.38 4.27 2.81
CA HIS A 15 -10.38 3.72 1.88
C HIS A 15 -10.39 4.49 0.54
N PRO A 16 -9.57 4.09 -0.46
CA PRO A 16 -9.69 4.60 -1.82
C PRO A 16 -10.87 3.88 -2.52
N GLY A 17 -12.09 4.34 -2.29
CA GLY A 17 -13.30 3.67 -2.78
C GLY A 17 -13.44 3.65 -4.31
N THR A 18 -14.02 2.57 -4.85
CA THR A 18 -14.35 2.40 -6.28
C THR A 18 -15.85 2.44 -6.57
N GLY A 19 -16.65 2.81 -5.58
CA GLY A 19 -18.11 2.70 -5.61
C GLY A 19 -18.62 1.42 -4.96
N GLN A 20 -19.93 1.20 -5.03
CA GLN A 20 -20.57 0.00 -4.47
C GLN A 20 -20.52 -1.15 -5.47
N VAL A 21 -20.16 -2.34 -4.99
CA VAL A 21 -20.13 -3.56 -5.81
C VAL A 21 -21.29 -4.46 -5.43
N SER A 22 -22.25 -4.63 -6.35
CA SER A 22 -23.36 -5.57 -6.17
C SER A 22 -22.87 -7.01 -6.28
N GLY A 23 -23.22 -7.86 -5.30
CA GLY A 23 -22.88 -9.28 -5.29
C GLY A 23 -21.52 -9.63 -4.68
N SER A 24 -20.78 -8.63 -4.18
CA SER A 24 -19.62 -8.83 -3.30
C SER A 24 -20.10 -9.00 -1.85
N VAL A 25 -19.32 -9.71 -1.03
CA VAL A 25 -19.52 -9.76 0.44
C VAL A 25 -19.16 -8.42 1.09
N ILE A 26 -18.30 -7.64 0.43
CA ILE A 26 -17.88 -6.30 0.83
C ILE A 26 -18.62 -5.29 -0.04
N ASP A 27 -19.47 -4.45 0.56
CA ASP A 27 -20.26 -3.44 -0.14
C ASP A 27 -19.39 -2.32 -0.72
N LEU A 28 -18.39 -1.87 0.04
CA LEU A 28 -17.46 -0.81 -0.31
C LEU A 28 -16.01 -1.32 -0.31
N PRO A 29 -15.53 -1.93 -1.40
CA PRO A 29 -14.15 -2.39 -1.51
C PRO A 29 -13.18 -1.23 -1.82
N VAL A 30 -11.91 -1.43 -1.48
CA VAL A 30 -10.85 -0.49 -1.89
C VAL A 30 -10.49 -0.68 -3.37
N ALA A 31 -9.87 0.34 -3.97
CA ALA A 31 -9.34 0.25 -5.33
C ALA A 31 -8.22 -0.78 -5.44
N ARG A 32 -8.30 -1.62 -6.47
CA ARG A 32 -7.37 -2.72 -6.73
C ARG A 32 -6.93 -2.76 -8.18
N GLU A 33 -5.70 -3.21 -8.42
CA GLU A 33 -5.18 -3.45 -9.75
C GLU A 33 -5.88 -4.68 -10.35
N ALA A 34 -6.45 -4.55 -11.54
CA ALA A 34 -7.23 -5.65 -12.14
C ALA A 34 -6.43 -6.95 -12.35
N ALA A 35 -5.12 -6.84 -12.67
CA ALA A 35 -4.29 -8.00 -13.00
C ALA A 35 -3.74 -8.74 -11.77
N THR A 36 -3.49 -8.04 -10.66
CA THR A 36 -2.81 -8.59 -9.48
C THR A 36 -3.74 -8.68 -8.27
N GLY A 37 -4.82 -7.91 -8.25
CA GLY A 37 -5.67 -7.72 -7.08
C GLY A 37 -5.03 -6.83 -6.01
N PHE A 38 -3.83 -6.30 -6.21
CA PHE A 38 -3.15 -5.49 -5.19
C PHE A 38 -3.87 -4.16 -4.99
N PRO A 39 -4.06 -3.72 -3.74
CA PRO A 39 -4.68 -2.43 -3.48
C PRO A 39 -3.79 -1.29 -4.00
N LEU A 40 -4.42 -0.22 -4.48
CA LEU A 40 -3.75 0.99 -4.94
C LEU A 40 -4.55 2.24 -4.56
N ILE A 41 -3.93 3.41 -4.71
CA ILE A 41 -4.65 4.67 -4.72
C ILE A 41 -4.57 5.23 -6.15
N PRO A 42 -5.71 5.38 -6.86
CA PRO A 42 -5.70 5.91 -8.22
C PRO A 42 -5.08 7.30 -8.29
N ALA A 43 -4.34 7.57 -9.36
CA ALA A 43 -3.71 8.86 -9.63
C ALA A 43 -4.74 9.99 -9.68
N SER A 44 -5.94 9.70 -10.19
CA SER A 44 -7.06 10.64 -10.21
C SER A 44 -7.52 11.02 -8.80
N SER A 45 -7.58 10.06 -7.87
CA SER A 45 -7.91 10.32 -6.47
C SER A 45 -6.84 11.18 -5.80
N LEU A 46 -5.56 10.85 -5.98
CA LEU A 46 -4.45 11.67 -5.48
C LEU A 46 -4.47 13.08 -6.06
N LYS A 47 -4.64 13.20 -7.38
CA LYS A 47 -4.70 14.49 -8.07
C LYS A 47 -5.90 15.31 -7.59
N GLY A 48 -7.03 14.67 -7.33
CA GLY A 48 -8.23 15.30 -6.77
C GLY A 48 -7.97 15.86 -5.37
N VAL A 49 -7.43 15.05 -4.46
CA VAL A 49 -7.09 15.48 -3.08
C VAL A 49 -6.06 16.60 -3.09
N LEU A 50 -5.02 16.50 -3.94
CA LEU A 50 -4.06 17.59 -4.09
C LEU A 50 -4.80 18.83 -4.58
N ARG A 51 -5.53 18.78 -5.68
CA ARG A 51 -6.23 19.95 -6.23
C ARG A 51 -7.26 20.57 -5.29
N ASP A 52 -7.88 19.79 -4.40
CA ASP A 52 -9.07 20.19 -3.65
C ASP A 52 -8.95 21.57 -2.98
N GLY A 53 -10.02 22.36 -3.07
CA GLY A 53 -10.05 23.74 -2.59
C GLY A 53 -9.22 24.77 -3.39
N ARG A 54 -8.54 24.38 -4.48
CA ARG A 54 -7.68 25.27 -5.29
C ARG A 54 -8.24 25.49 -6.70
N ALA A 55 -8.60 26.73 -7.01
CA ALA A 55 -9.19 27.13 -8.29
C ALA A 55 -8.48 28.30 -8.99
N ASP A 56 -7.37 28.79 -8.42
CA ASP A 56 -6.59 29.87 -9.01
C ASP A 56 -5.87 29.45 -10.31
N GLU A 57 -5.34 30.43 -11.05
CA GLU A 57 -4.63 30.19 -12.31
C GLU A 57 -3.41 29.27 -12.13
N ALA A 58 -2.71 29.34 -11.00
CA ALA A 58 -1.55 28.49 -10.74
C ALA A 58 -1.98 27.03 -10.55
N ALA A 59 -3.08 26.78 -9.84
CA ALA A 59 -3.67 25.45 -9.70
C ALA A 59 -4.17 24.91 -11.05
N ASN A 60 -4.80 25.73 -11.88
CA ASN A 60 -5.23 25.33 -13.22
C ASN A 60 -4.06 24.98 -14.13
N LYS A 61 -2.93 25.69 -14.01
CA LYS A 61 -1.70 25.36 -14.73
C LYS A 61 -1.14 23.98 -14.32
N VAL A 62 -1.09 23.70 -13.02
CA VAL A 62 -0.57 22.43 -12.50
C VAL A 62 -1.52 21.26 -12.77
N PHE A 63 -2.81 21.41 -12.43
CA PHE A 63 -3.76 20.29 -12.44
C PHE A 63 -4.62 20.20 -13.71
N GLY A 64 -4.69 21.27 -14.49
CA GLY A 64 -5.53 21.42 -15.68
C GLY A 64 -6.81 22.20 -15.42
N SER A 65 -7.53 22.56 -16.47
CA SER A 65 -8.88 23.14 -16.44
C SER A 65 -9.74 22.45 -17.49
N LEU A 66 -10.97 22.93 -17.71
CA LEU A 66 -11.80 22.45 -18.83
C LEU A 66 -11.21 22.83 -20.20
N GLU A 67 -10.37 23.86 -20.24
CA GLU A 67 -9.82 24.43 -21.48
C GLU A 67 -8.33 24.14 -21.66
N GLN A 68 -7.62 23.71 -20.61
CA GLN A 68 -6.18 23.52 -20.62
C GLN A 68 -5.75 22.21 -19.94
N MET A 69 -4.80 21.50 -20.56
CA MET A 69 -4.13 20.36 -19.94
C MET A 69 -3.22 20.82 -18.78
N GLY A 70 -3.23 20.08 -17.67
CA GLY A 70 -2.34 20.34 -16.54
C GLY A 70 -0.92 19.87 -16.80
N GLU A 71 0.06 20.59 -16.27
CA GLU A 71 1.49 20.25 -16.36
C GLU A 71 1.85 19.01 -15.52
N LEU A 72 1.12 18.75 -14.41
CA LEU A 72 1.38 17.62 -13.53
C LEU A 72 0.63 16.36 -13.99
N THR A 73 1.41 15.32 -14.24
CA THR A 73 0.96 13.93 -14.38
C THR A 73 1.41 13.13 -13.17
N LEU A 74 0.51 12.34 -12.60
CA LEU A 74 0.79 11.40 -11.52
C LEU A 74 0.59 9.98 -12.04
N THR A 75 1.44 9.04 -11.62
CA THR A 75 1.11 7.62 -11.74
C THR A 75 0.14 7.21 -10.64
N ASP A 76 -0.46 6.02 -10.74
CA ASP A 76 -1.15 5.45 -9.59
C ASP A 76 -0.16 5.21 -8.45
N ALA A 77 -0.61 5.39 -7.20
CA ALA A 77 0.17 4.99 -6.03
C ALA A 77 -0.01 3.51 -5.79
N ARG A 78 1.03 2.74 -6.12
CA ARG A 78 1.06 1.29 -5.98
C ARG A 78 1.58 0.90 -4.61
N LEU A 79 0.95 -0.10 -3.99
CA LEU A 79 1.37 -0.64 -2.71
C LEU A 79 2.81 -1.15 -2.80
N LEU A 80 3.66 -0.67 -1.89
CA LEU A 80 5.07 -1.04 -1.76
C LEU A 80 5.27 -1.94 -0.54
N LEU A 81 4.73 -1.54 0.61
CA LEU A 81 4.79 -2.30 1.87
C LEU A 81 3.38 -2.47 2.45
N LEU A 82 3.03 -3.69 2.82
CA LEU A 82 1.77 -4.01 3.51
C LEU A 82 2.07 -4.43 4.96
N PRO A 83 1.52 -3.76 5.97
CA PRO A 83 1.58 -4.24 7.34
C PRO A 83 0.68 -5.47 7.52
N VAL A 84 1.24 -6.52 8.09
CA VAL A 84 0.53 -7.75 8.45
C VAL A 84 0.87 -8.12 9.87
N ARG A 85 -0.12 -8.52 10.67
CA ARG A 85 0.12 -8.95 12.05
C ARG A 85 1.12 -10.09 12.09
N SER A 86 2.09 -9.96 12.98
CA SER A 86 3.15 -10.95 13.19
C SER A 86 3.12 -11.42 14.63
N TYR A 87 3.36 -12.72 14.84
CA TYR A 87 3.42 -13.30 16.19
C TYR A 87 4.50 -12.64 17.06
N ALA A 88 5.69 -12.43 16.49
CA ALA A 88 6.78 -11.68 17.11
C ALA A 88 6.83 -10.26 16.53
N GLY A 89 7.17 -9.30 17.37
CA GLY A 89 7.33 -7.91 16.93
C GLY A 89 6.02 -7.24 16.50
N THR A 90 4.84 -7.66 16.95
CA THR A 90 3.53 -7.01 16.68
C THR A 90 3.03 -7.10 15.23
N PHE A 91 3.79 -6.62 14.26
CA PHE A 91 3.48 -6.65 12.83
C PHE A 91 4.78 -6.65 12.01
N ALA A 92 4.69 -7.22 10.81
CA ALA A 92 5.72 -7.16 9.80
C ALA A 92 5.28 -6.23 8.66
N LEU A 93 6.21 -5.49 8.08
CA LEU A 93 6.01 -4.79 6.82
C LEU A 93 6.42 -5.73 5.70
N ILE A 94 5.46 -6.30 4.98
CA ILE A 94 5.74 -7.27 3.93
C ILE A 94 5.84 -6.61 2.55
N THR A 95 6.71 -7.15 1.71
CA THR A 95 6.77 -6.88 0.27
C THR A 95 7.12 -8.16 -0.48
N CYS A 96 7.15 -8.13 -1.81
CA CYS A 96 7.47 -9.30 -2.64
C CYS A 96 8.33 -8.96 -3.87
N PRO A 97 8.98 -9.97 -4.48
CA PRO A 97 9.80 -9.76 -5.67
C PRO A 97 9.08 -9.00 -6.81
N LEU A 98 7.80 -9.30 -7.07
CA LEU A 98 7.03 -8.63 -8.13
C LEU A 98 6.87 -7.12 -7.88
N VAL A 99 6.62 -6.72 -6.64
CA VAL A 99 6.48 -5.30 -6.26
C VAL A 99 7.81 -4.57 -6.47
N LEU A 100 8.92 -5.13 -5.98
CA LEU A 100 10.24 -4.52 -6.10
C LEU A 100 10.69 -4.41 -7.57
N GLN A 101 10.50 -5.47 -8.35
CA GLN A 101 10.83 -5.49 -9.78
C GLN A 101 10.05 -4.44 -10.56
N ARG A 102 8.74 -4.30 -10.30
CA ARG A 102 7.91 -3.30 -10.95
C ARG A 102 8.31 -1.89 -10.55
N TRP A 103 8.61 -1.65 -9.28
CA TRP A 103 9.04 -0.34 -8.82
C TRP A 103 10.38 0.08 -9.45
N GLN A 104 11.36 -0.82 -9.49
CA GLN A 104 12.63 -0.60 -10.18
C GLN A 104 12.44 -0.33 -11.68
N ARG A 105 11.68 -1.18 -12.38
CA ARG A 105 11.38 -1.01 -13.80
C ARG A 105 10.70 0.33 -14.10
N ASP A 106 9.72 0.72 -13.28
CA ASP A 106 8.98 1.96 -13.47
C ASP A 106 9.88 3.19 -13.18
N ALA A 107 10.77 3.12 -12.19
CA ALA A 107 11.78 4.15 -11.93
C ALA A 107 12.75 4.30 -13.11
N GLU A 108 13.29 3.19 -13.62
CA GLU A 108 14.21 3.15 -14.78
C GLU A 108 13.55 3.71 -16.04
N ALA A 109 12.30 3.34 -16.31
CA ALA A 109 11.52 3.85 -17.45
C ALA A 109 11.31 5.37 -17.40
N LEU A 110 11.38 5.96 -16.20
CA LEU A 110 11.27 7.40 -15.97
C LEU A 110 12.63 8.10 -15.82
N GLY A 111 13.73 7.39 -16.09
CA GLY A 111 15.09 7.92 -16.04
C GLY A 111 15.65 8.08 -14.62
N LEU A 112 15.07 7.42 -13.62
CA LEU A 112 15.56 7.38 -12.24
C LEU A 112 16.41 6.13 -12.04
N SER A 113 17.55 6.27 -11.37
CA SER A 113 18.38 5.13 -10.96
C SER A 113 17.85 4.58 -9.64
N LEU A 114 17.47 3.30 -9.64
CA LEU A 114 17.02 2.58 -8.46
C LEU A 114 17.54 1.14 -8.55
N GLU A 115 18.47 0.78 -7.67
CA GLU A 115 18.97 -0.59 -7.56
C GLU A 115 18.54 -1.17 -6.22
N LEU A 116 17.72 -2.22 -6.26
CA LEU A 116 17.26 -2.92 -5.06
C LEU A 116 17.79 -4.35 -5.08
N PRO A 117 18.18 -4.91 -3.91
CA PRO A 117 18.44 -6.34 -3.81
C PRO A 117 17.20 -7.13 -4.26
N GLN A 118 17.37 -8.06 -5.20
CA GLN A 118 16.29 -8.95 -5.68
C GLN A 118 16.55 -10.41 -5.31
N PRO A 119 16.50 -10.78 -4.02
CA PRO A 119 16.71 -12.16 -3.62
C PRO A 119 15.50 -13.03 -4.02
N GLY A 120 15.79 -14.25 -4.47
CA GLY A 120 14.75 -15.23 -4.79
C GLY A 120 14.11 -15.79 -3.52
N ILE A 121 12.81 -15.59 -3.37
CA ILE A 121 11.98 -16.17 -2.31
C ILE A 121 10.77 -16.84 -2.97
N THR A 122 10.46 -18.07 -2.54
CA THR A 122 9.39 -18.89 -3.13
C THR A 122 8.56 -19.59 -2.06
N GLY A 123 7.29 -19.88 -2.36
CA GLY A 123 6.41 -20.58 -1.43
C GLY A 123 6.34 -19.89 -0.06
N GLU A 124 6.43 -20.69 1.01
CA GLU A 124 6.37 -20.27 2.41
C GLU A 124 7.77 -19.96 2.98
N GLU A 125 8.55 -19.19 2.23
CA GLU A 125 9.88 -18.70 2.63
C GLU A 125 9.83 -17.19 2.86
N ALA A 126 10.72 -16.68 3.72
CA ALA A 126 10.92 -15.25 3.91
C ALA A 126 12.39 -14.88 4.12
N LEU A 127 12.76 -13.68 3.66
CA LEU A 127 13.82 -12.92 4.32
C LEU A 127 13.18 -12.02 5.37
N ALA A 128 13.77 -11.95 6.56
CA ALA A 128 13.11 -11.32 7.69
C ALA A 128 14.04 -10.40 8.49
N GLY A 129 13.47 -9.31 9.01
CA GLY A 129 14.08 -8.49 10.03
C GLY A 129 14.15 -9.22 11.37
N SER A 130 14.96 -8.74 12.30
CA SER A 130 15.21 -9.42 13.57
C SER A 130 14.01 -9.44 14.53
N ALA A 131 13.19 -8.38 14.56
CA ALA A 131 12.12 -8.24 15.54
C ALA A 131 10.91 -9.16 15.27
N ILE A 132 10.74 -9.61 14.04
CA ILE A 132 9.60 -10.43 13.60
C ILE A 132 9.90 -11.93 13.56
N GLN A 133 11.11 -12.33 13.98
CA GLN A 133 11.51 -13.73 13.98
C GLN A 133 11.17 -14.43 15.29
N TYR A 134 10.63 -15.64 15.18
CA TYR A 134 10.37 -16.56 16.29
C TYR A 134 10.83 -17.96 15.90
N HIS A 135 11.81 -18.53 16.61
CA HIS A 135 12.35 -19.86 16.34
C HIS A 135 12.72 -20.13 14.86
N ASN A 136 13.40 -19.18 14.19
CA ASN A 136 13.77 -19.27 12.76
C ASN A 136 12.56 -19.32 11.80
N GLN A 137 11.41 -18.80 12.23
CA GLN A 137 10.22 -18.57 11.43
C GLN A 137 9.78 -17.12 11.55
N VAL A 138 8.96 -16.68 10.59
CA VAL A 138 8.08 -15.52 10.72
C VAL A 138 6.66 -16.05 10.62
N ILE A 139 5.83 -15.78 11.63
CA ILE A 139 4.44 -16.25 11.67
C ILE A 139 3.56 -15.04 11.41
N LEU A 140 2.95 -14.97 10.23
CA LEU A 140 2.08 -13.89 9.78
C LEU A 140 0.64 -14.38 9.80
N GLU A 141 -0.16 -13.87 10.72
CA GLU A 141 -1.51 -14.39 11.01
C GLU A 141 -1.55 -15.92 11.11
N ASP A 142 -2.04 -16.59 10.05
CA ASP A 142 -2.23 -18.03 9.92
C ASP A 142 -1.19 -18.72 9.00
N ILE A 143 -0.15 -18.00 8.57
CA ILE A 143 0.91 -18.50 7.68
C ILE A 143 2.26 -18.52 8.41
N ASP A 144 2.86 -19.71 8.48
CA ASP A 144 4.21 -19.92 8.98
C ASP A 144 5.24 -19.85 7.85
N LEU A 145 6.15 -18.88 7.89
CA LEU A 145 7.19 -18.69 6.89
C LEU A 145 8.55 -19.12 7.42
N LYS A 146 9.27 -19.94 6.66
CA LYS A 146 10.64 -20.33 7.00
C LYS A 146 11.63 -19.20 6.68
N VAL A 147 12.39 -18.76 7.68
CA VAL A 147 13.44 -17.76 7.47
C VAL A 147 14.60 -18.36 6.67
N LYS A 148 14.92 -17.73 5.53
CA LYS A 148 16.05 -18.10 4.65
C LYS A 148 17.22 -17.14 4.72
N GLY A 149 17.03 -15.98 5.35
CA GLY A 149 18.09 -15.00 5.56
C GLY A 149 17.54 -13.69 6.12
N SER A 150 18.44 -12.73 6.27
CA SER A 150 18.11 -11.39 6.74
C SER A 150 17.54 -10.53 5.60
N SER A 151 16.51 -9.73 5.90
CA SER A 151 16.00 -8.69 5.00
C SER A 151 16.78 -7.37 5.10
N GLU A 152 17.77 -7.27 5.99
CA GLU A 152 18.43 -6.01 6.37
C GLU A 152 19.02 -5.23 5.18
N ALA A 153 19.66 -5.89 4.21
CA ALA A 153 20.22 -5.22 3.04
C ALA A 153 19.12 -4.56 2.18
N LEU A 154 18.00 -5.25 2.00
CA LEU A 154 16.84 -4.72 1.30
C LEU A 154 16.19 -3.59 2.11
N ALA A 155 16.03 -3.80 3.43
CA ALA A 155 15.42 -2.81 4.30
C ALA A 155 16.21 -1.51 4.35
N LYS A 156 17.56 -1.57 4.38
CA LYS A 156 18.45 -0.40 4.27
C LYS A 156 18.32 0.33 2.93
N ALA A 157 18.17 -0.41 1.84
CA ALA A 157 17.98 0.19 0.52
C ALA A 157 16.64 0.92 0.42
N ILE A 158 15.58 0.34 1.00
CA ILE A 158 14.24 0.94 1.03
C ILE A 158 14.19 2.11 2.04
N SER A 159 14.76 1.97 3.24
CA SER A 159 14.74 3.01 4.29
C SER A 159 15.37 4.31 3.80
N GLY A 160 16.52 4.23 3.14
CA GLY A 160 17.20 5.40 2.59
C GLY A 160 16.38 6.20 1.57
N LEU A 161 15.32 5.62 1.01
CA LEU A 161 14.40 6.27 0.08
C LEU A 161 13.11 6.76 0.74
N LEU A 162 12.63 6.06 1.77
CA LEU A 162 11.33 6.29 2.42
C LEU A 162 11.42 7.13 3.69
N PHE A 163 12.33 6.79 4.59
CA PHE A 163 12.27 7.19 6.00
C PHE A 163 13.56 7.86 6.45
N GLY A 164 13.42 8.97 7.18
CA GLY A 164 14.53 9.58 7.89
C GLY A 164 14.81 8.88 9.22
N LYS A 165 14.06 9.23 10.26
CA LYS A 165 14.31 8.76 11.63
C LYS A 165 13.74 7.37 11.96
N GLU A 166 12.77 6.88 11.18
CA GLU A 166 12.05 5.62 11.40
C GLU A 166 12.72 4.42 10.70
N GLU A 167 13.89 4.64 10.12
CA GLU A 167 14.72 3.61 9.50
C GLU A 167 14.92 2.35 10.37
N PRO A 168 15.18 2.43 11.70
CA PRO A 168 15.39 1.25 12.53
C PRO A 168 14.17 0.33 12.57
N ASP A 169 12.96 0.89 12.69
CA ASP A 169 11.73 0.09 12.77
C ASP A 169 11.46 -0.66 11.47
N LEU A 170 11.68 -0.02 10.32
CA LEU A 170 11.58 -0.69 9.02
C LEU A 170 12.60 -1.84 8.91
N ILE A 171 13.85 -1.61 9.31
CA ILE A 171 14.91 -2.63 9.23
C ILE A 171 14.57 -3.86 10.07
N GLU A 172 14.07 -3.66 11.28
CA GLU A 172 13.78 -4.76 12.20
C GLU A 172 12.51 -5.54 11.83
N ARG A 173 11.59 -4.94 11.04
CA ARG A 173 10.24 -5.47 10.77
C ARG A 173 9.94 -5.79 9.31
N LEU A 174 10.85 -5.48 8.37
CA LEU A 174 10.64 -5.81 6.97
C LEU A 174 10.70 -7.33 6.76
N ALA A 175 9.72 -7.88 6.04
CA ALA A 175 9.80 -9.22 5.47
C ALA A 175 9.65 -9.18 3.95
N LEU A 176 10.57 -9.85 3.25
CA LEU A 176 10.35 -10.20 1.84
C LEU A 176 9.76 -11.58 1.78
N VAL A 177 8.54 -11.69 1.26
CA VAL A 177 7.79 -12.94 1.10
C VAL A 177 7.61 -13.26 -0.38
N SER A 178 7.10 -14.45 -0.70
CA SER A 178 6.78 -14.81 -2.09
C SER A 178 5.64 -13.96 -2.65
N ASN A 179 5.54 -13.88 -3.98
CA ASN A 179 4.46 -13.14 -4.64
C ASN A 179 3.07 -13.65 -4.23
N ASP A 180 2.94 -14.97 -4.04
CA ASP A 180 1.66 -15.60 -3.69
C ASP A 180 1.25 -15.28 -2.25
N VAL A 181 2.20 -15.32 -1.29
CA VAL A 181 1.94 -14.92 0.10
C VAL A 181 1.56 -13.43 0.18
N PHE A 182 2.26 -12.57 -0.55
CA PHE A 182 1.93 -11.14 -0.60
C PHE A 182 0.54 -10.91 -1.24
N SER A 183 0.23 -11.63 -2.33
CA SER A 183 -1.06 -11.56 -3.00
C SER A 183 -2.20 -12.02 -2.09
N TYR A 184 -1.99 -13.09 -1.33
CA TYR A 184 -2.93 -13.56 -0.31
C TYR A 184 -3.26 -12.44 0.67
N PHE A 185 -2.26 -11.86 1.34
CA PHE A 185 -2.51 -10.79 2.32
C PHE A 185 -3.08 -9.50 1.70
N CYS A 186 -2.76 -9.19 0.45
CA CYS A 186 -3.42 -8.09 -0.25
C CYS A 186 -4.93 -8.31 -0.39
N GLN A 187 -5.38 -9.56 -0.56
CA GLN A 187 -6.78 -9.91 -0.81
C GLN A 187 -7.55 -10.23 0.47
N THR A 188 -6.90 -10.78 1.49
CA THR A 188 -7.54 -11.29 2.71
C THR A 188 -7.13 -10.56 3.98
N GLY A 189 -6.01 -9.82 3.96
CA GLY A 189 -5.41 -9.20 5.13
C GLY A 189 -5.73 -7.71 5.30
N LEU A 190 -6.65 -7.14 4.51
CA LEU A 190 -7.11 -5.76 4.70
C LEU A 190 -8.18 -5.67 5.79
N GLU A 191 -8.37 -4.48 6.35
CA GLU A 191 -9.41 -4.25 7.35
C GLU A 191 -10.79 -4.35 6.72
N VAL A 192 -11.71 -5.11 7.32
CA VAL A 192 -13.12 -5.18 6.91
C VAL A 192 -13.99 -4.76 8.08
N ILE A 193 -14.65 -3.61 7.94
CA ILE A 193 -15.37 -2.93 9.02
C ILE A 193 -16.87 -3.00 8.74
N ALA A 194 -17.61 -3.62 9.66
CA ALA A 194 -19.07 -3.55 9.66
C ALA A 194 -19.52 -2.18 10.19
N ARG A 195 -20.31 -1.46 9.39
CA ARG A 195 -20.84 -0.14 9.74
C ARG A 195 -22.36 -0.17 9.75
N VAL A 196 -22.94 0.57 10.69
CA VAL A 196 -24.39 0.71 10.81
C VAL A 196 -24.79 2.18 10.97
N ARG A 197 -26.00 2.51 10.50
CA ARG A 197 -26.67 3.76 10.87
C ARG A 197 -27.76 3.47 11.89
N LEU A 198 -27.71 4.16 13.03
CA LEU A 198 -28.72 4.02 14.08
C LEU A 198 -29.87 5.02 13.87
N GLU A 199 -31.09 4.57 14.13
CA GLU A 199 -32.24 5.44 14.31
C GLU A 199 -32.12 6.20 15.63
N SER A 200 -32.21 7.53 15.58
CA SER A 200 -31.92 8.39 16.73
C SER A 200 -32.84 8.13 17.94
N ALA A 201 -34.13 7.85 17.68
CA ALA A 201 -35.14 7.69 18.72
C ALA A 201 -35.09 6.33 19.41
N SER A 202 -35.01 5.24 18.65
CA SER A 202 -35.03 3.87 19.19
C SER A 202 -33.64 3.36 19.57
N LYS A 203 -32.56 4.00 19.07
CA LYS A 203 -31.17 3.52 19.17
C LYS A 203 -30.99 2.12 18.56
N THR A 204 -31.84 1.74 17.62
CA THR A 204 -31.74 0.49 16.85
C THR A 204 -31.15 0.76 15.46
N VAL A 205 -30.62 -0.27 14.79
CA VAL A 205 -30.14 -0.13 13.40
C VAL A 205 -31.32 0.22 12.48
N ALA A 206 -31.13 1.22 11.62
CA ALA A 206 -32.11 1.59 10.60
C ALA A 206 -32.21 0.48 9.55
N SER A 207 -33.42 0.24 9.05
CA SER A 207 -33.65 -0.80 8.03
C SER A 207 -32.77 -0.58 6.80
N GLY A 208 -32.04 -1.62 6.38
CA GLY A 208 -31.11 -1.57 5.23
C GLY A 208 -29.82 -0.77 5.47
N ALA A 209 -29.53 -0.34 6.71
CA ALA A 209 -28.35 0.46 7.02
C ALA A 209 -27.28 -0.31 7.79
N LEU A 210 -26.94 -1.50 7.28
CA LEU A 210 -25.76 -2.30 7.64
C LEU A 210 -24.98 -2.54 6.34
N TRP A 211 -23.68 -2.24 6.36
CA TRP A 211 -22.79 -2.48 5.24
C TRP A 211 -21.37 -2.79 5.72
N TYR A 212 -20.56 -3.38 4.85
CA TYR A 212 -19.15 -3.67 5.07
C TYR A 212 -18.27 -2.78 4.19
N GLU A 213 -17.28 -2.16 4.82
CA GLU A 213 -16.31 -1.28 4.19
C GLU A 213 -14.91 -1.84 4.38
N GLU A 214 -14.15 -1.95 3.30
CA GLU A 214 -12.76 -2.37 3.34
C GLU A 214 -11.83 -1.17 3.48
N ALA A 215 -10.76 -1.29 4.26
CA ALA A 215 -9.74 -0.25 4.37
C ALA A 215 -8.33 -0.85 4.30
N ILE A 216 -7.43 -0.13 3.64
CA ILE A 216 -6.01 -0.46 3.64
C ILE A 216 -5.46 -0.06 5.03
N PRO A 217 -4.79 -0.96 5.76
CA PRO A 217 -4.38 -0.68 7.14
C PRO A 217 -3.42 0.51 7.26
N ALA A 218 -3.42 1.14 8.44
CA ALA A 218 -2.35 2.06 8.83
C ALA A 218 -0.98 1.36 8.76
N GLU A 219 0.09 2.11 8.52
CA GLU A 219 1.47 1.69 8.20
C GLU A 219 1.71 1.19 6.77
N ALA A 220 0.67 1.04 5.95
CA ALA A 220 0.85 0.73 4.53
C ALA A 220 1.63 1.84 3.80
N VAL A 221 2.61 1.45 2.99
CA VAL A 221 3.41 2.38 2.19
C VAL A 221 3.13 2.18 0.72
N PHE A 222 2.92 3.28 0.00
CA PHE A 222 2.76 3.30 -1.45
C PHE A 222 3.89 4.07 -2.12
N SER A 223 4.24 3.67 -3.34
CA SER A 223 5.14 4.38 -4.23
C SER A 223 4.39 4.99 -5.42
N CYS A 224 4.71 6.23 -5.76
CA CYS A 224 4.14 6.96 -6.88
C CYS A 224 5.18 7.86 -7.55
N PHE A 225 4.97 8.22 -8.81
CA PHE A 225 5.80 9.19 -9.51
C PHE A 225 4.99 10.42 -9.92
N ALA A 226 5.60 11.59 -9.77
CA ALA A 226 5.11 12.87 -10.26
C ALA A 226 5.98 13.34 -11.42
N LEU A 227 5.35 13.71 -12.52
CA LEU A 227 5.97 14.13 -13.76
C LEU A 227 5.47 15.53 -14.12
N ALA A 228 6.41 16.48 -14.30
CA ALA A 228 6.12 17.87 -14.64
C ALA A 228 7.11 18.42 -15.69
#